data_AF-A0A7S1IED8-F1
#
_entry.id   AF-A0A7S1IED8-F1
#
_cell.length_a   1.000
_cell.length_b   1.000
_cell.length_c   1.000
_cell.angle_alpha   90.00
_cell.angle_beta   90.00
_cell.angle_gamma   90.00
#
_symmetry.space_group_name_H-M   'P 1'
#
loop_
_entity.id
_entity.type
_entity.pdbx_description
1 polymer ?
#
loop_
_entity_poly.entity_id
_entity_poly.type
_entity_poly.pdbx_seq_one_letter_code
_entity_poly.pdbx_strand_id
1 'polypeptide(L)'
;DAAVQRALAAGAVGAKKLVVGGAFHTSLMCLAADALKEAIHKVPLTLPQNCLVYSNVTAKPYTSVEEIRDLLVKQVVQPVQWQSIATALASTGGEIYEVGAGEQLKTMMRRIDS
;
A
#
# COMPACT_ATOMS: atom_id res chain seq x y z
N ASP A 1 -15.36 16.77 6.00
CA ASP A 1 -16.47 17.38 5.23
C ASP A 1 -16.01 18.60 4.44
N ALA A 2 -15.32 19.58 5.05
CA ALA A 2 -14.77 20.73 4.31
C ALA A 2 -13.87 20.35 3.11
N ALA A 3 -13.04 19.30 3.23
CA ALA A 3 -12.22 18.82 2.11
C ALA A 3 -13.05 18.25 0.95
N VAL A 4 -14.13 17.53 1.25
CA VAL A 4 -15.06 16.97 0.25
C VAL A 4 -15.75 18.10 -0.50
N GLN A 5 -16.28 19.10 0.23
CA GLN A 5 -16.95 20.26 -0.39
C GLN A 5 -16.00 21.05 -1.31
N ARG A 6 -14.76 21.30 -0.87
CA ARG A 6 -13.76 21.97 -1.70
C ARG A 6 -13.41 21.19 -2.96
N ALA A 7 -13.30 19.86 -2.87
CA ALA A 7 -13.02 19.02 -4.04
C ALA A 7 -14.17 19.08 -5.07
N LEU A 8 -15.43 19.01 -4.60
CA LEU A 8 -16.60 19.11 -5.48
C LEU A 8 -16.72 20.49 -6.12
N ALA A 9 -16.51 21.57 -5.35
CA ALA A 9 -16.49 22.93 -5.88
C ALA A 9 -15.38 23.16 -6.90
N ALA A 10 -14.26 22.43 -6.79
CA ALA A 10 -13.17 22.43 -7.75
C ALA A 10 -13.41 21.53 -8.99
N GLY A 11 -14.60 20.92 -9.12
CA GLY A 11 -14.98 20.12 -10.30
C GLY A 11 -14.69 18.62 -10.21
N ALA A 12 -14.41 18.08 -9.03
CA ALA A 12 -14.26 16.64 -8.86
C ALA A 12 -15.56 15.90 -9.22
N VAL A 13 -15.45 14.80 -9.98
CA VAL A 13 -16.59 13.93 -10.35
C VAL A 13 -17.29 13.34 -9.11
N GLY A 14 -16.55 13.14 -8.03
CA GLY A 14 -17.09 12.75 -6.74
C GLY A 14 -16.03 12.83 -5.65
N ALA A 15 -16.46 12.95 -4.39
CA ALA A 15 -15.58 12.96 -3.24
C ALA A 15 -16.29 12.31 -2.04
N LYS A 16 -15.57 11.45 -1.31
CA LYS A 16 -16.10 10.73 -0.14
C LYS A 16 -15.08 10.77 0.99
N LYS A 17 -15.54 11.10 2.20
CA LYS A 17 -14.73 10.97 3.42
C LYS A 17 -14.67 9.51 3.83
N LEU A 18 -13.46 8.99 4.03
CA LEU A 18 -13.26 7.64 4.55
C LEU A 18 -13.39 7.64 6.08
N VAL A 19 -13.98 6.58 6.63
CA VAL A 19 -14.09 6.37 8.09
C VAL A 19 -12.82 5.67 8.56
N VAL A 20 -11.74 6.45 8.72
CA VAL A 20 -10.42 5.96 9.12
C VAL A 20 -9.85 6.81 10.25
N GLY A 21 -9.01 6.21 11.09
CA GLY A 21 -8.43 6.86 12.26
C GLY A 21 -7.34 7.89 11.96
N GLY A 22 -6.84 7.98 10.73
CA GLY A 22 -5.75 8.89 10.37
C GLY A 22 -5.57 9.09 8.86
N ALA A 23 -4.73 10.07 8.51
CA ALA A 23 -4.35 10.38 7.14
C ALA A 23 -3.16 9.51 6.68
N PHE A 24 -3.37 8.19 6.65
CA PHE A 24 -2.36 7.20 6.27
C PHE A 24 -1.77 7.49 4.89
N HIS A 25 -0.51 7.10 4.67
CA HIS A 25 0.21 7.28 3.41
C HIS A 25 0.41 8.75 3.00
N THR A 26 0.38 9.67 3.96
CA THR A 26 0.68 11.09 3.74
C THR A 26 1.82 11.55 4.64
N SER A 27 2.41 12.71 4.33
CA SER A 27 3.43 13.34 5.17
C SER A 27 2.96 13.65 6.60
N LEU A 28 1.66 13.65 6.87
CA LEU A 28 1.13 13.80 8.23
C LEU A 28 1.49 12.61 9.15
N MET A 29 1.92 11.49 8.58
CA MET A 29 2.33 10.30 9.33
C MET A 29 3.84 10.24 9.64
N CYS A 30 4.62 11.31 9.41
CA CYS A 30 6.08 11.27 9.64
C CYS A 30 6.45 10.82 11.06
N LEU A 31 5.73 11.28 12.10
CA LEU A 31 5.98 10.86 13.48
C LEU A 31 5.81 9.34 13.67
N ALA A 32 4.83 8.73 12.99
CA ALA A 32 4.63 7.29 13.01
C ALA A 32 5.71 6.56 12.22
N ALA A 33 6.20 7.14 11.12
CA ALA A 33 7.30 6.60 10.34
C ALA A 33 8.62 6.59 11.16
N ASP A 34 8.90 7.66 11.90
CA ASP A 34 10.06 7.74 12.79
C ASP A 34 9.98 6.69 13.91
N ALA A 35 8.81 6.55 14.54
CA ALA A 35 8.58 5.51 15.55
C ALA A 35 8.77 4.08 14.97
N LEU A 36 8.26 3.83 13.75
CA LEU A 36 8.45 2.56 13.07
C LEU A 36 9.92 2.31 12.74
N LYS A 37 10.66 3.33 12.31
CA LYS A 37 12.09 3.22 12.01
C LYS A 37 12.87 2.71 13.22
N GLU A 38 12.61 3.24 14.41
CA GLU A 38 13.27 2.78 15.64
C GLU A 38 12.85 1.36 16.03
N ALA A 39 11.58 1.01 15.84
CA ALA A 39 11.06 -0.31 16.18
C ALA A 39 11.58 -1.40 15.22
N ILE A 40 11.56 -1.16 13.91
CA ILE A 40 11.87 -2.17 12.89
C ILE A 40 13.34 -2.62 12.94
N HIS A 41 14.26 -1.77 13.39
CA HIS A 41 15.67 -2.14 13.57
C HIS A 41 15.89 -3.16 14.69
N LYS A 42 14.93 -3.29 15.62
CA LYS A 42 14.98 -4.26 16.72
C LYS A 42 14.34 -5.60 16.35
N VAL A 43 13.70 -5.67 15.18
CA VAL A 43 13.01 -6.88 14.71
C VAL A 43 13.98 -7.72 13.87
N PRO A 44 14.18 -9.01 14.22
CA PRO A 44 14.86 -9.94 13.34
C PRO A 44 14.01 -10.16 12.08
N LEU A 45 14.60 -9.89 10.93
CA LEU A 45 13.95 -10.01 9.63
C LEU A 45 14.77 -10.93 8.75
N THR A 46 14.09 -11.72 7.92
CA THR A 46 14.68 -12.60 6.92
C THR A 46 14.09 -12.28 5.56
N LEU A 47 14.92 -12.28 4.53
CA LEU A 47 14.43 -12.17 3.16
C LEU A 47 13.65 -13.45 2.79
N PRO A 48 12.38 -13.35 2.34
CA PRO A 48 11.62 -14.51 1.90
C PRO A 48 12.33 -15.26 0.76
N GLN A 49 12.56 -16.56 0.94
CA GLN A 49 13.31 -17.38 -0.04
C GLN A 49 12.40 -18.10 -1.04
N ASN A 50 11.19 -18.48 -0.61
CA ASN A 50 10.30 -19.36 -1.37
C ASN A 50 9.11 -18.62 -1.99
N CYS A 51 9.03 -17.29 -1.82
CA CYS A 51 7.98 -16.47 -2.41
C CYS A 51 8.48 -15.04 -2.63
N LEU A 52 8.01 -14.42 -3.70
CA LEU A 52 8.23 -13.01 -3.95
C LEU A 52 7.21 -12.20 -3.16
N VAL A 53 7.70 -11.26 -2.35
CA VAL A 53 6.85 -10.30 -1.63
C VAL A 53 7.06 -8.94 -2.24
N TYR A 54 6.01 -8.38 -2.82
CA TYR A 54 6.04 -7.09 -3.50
C TYR A 54 5.90 -5.94 -2.50
N SER A 55 6.74 -4.92 -2.64
CA SER A 55 6.63 -3.71 -1.84
C SER A 55 5.46 -2.84 -2.32
N ASN A 56 4.67 -2.34 -1.36
CA ASN A 56 3.64 -1.33 -1.62
C ASN A 56 4.21 -0.01 -2.14
N VAL A 57 5.50 0.25 -1.97
CA VAL A 57 6.15 1.51 -2.35
C VAL A 57 6.68 1.46 -3.78
N THR A 58 7.34 0.36 -4.15
CA THR A 58 8.06 0.25 -5.44
C THR A 58 7.33 -0.62 -6.45
N ALA A 59 6.31 -1.38 -6.03
CA ALA A 59 5.65 -2.43 -6.82
C ALA A 59 6.62 -3.49 -7.37
N LYS A 60 7.73 -3.72 -6.67
CA LYS A 60 8.73 -4.74 -7.01
C LYS A 60 8.96 -5.69 -5.83
N PRO A 61 9.43 -6.93 -6.08
CA PRO A 61 9.85 -7.81 -5.00
C PRO A 61 10.97 -7.20 -4.17
N TYR A 62 10.94 -7.44 -2.85
CA TYR A 62 12.08 -7.14 -1.99
C TYR A 62 13.32 -7.95 -2.39
N THR A 63 14.49 -7.34 -2.27
CA THR A 63 15.78 -7.90 -2.68
C THR A 63 16.77 -8.08 -1.54
N SER A 64 16.55 -7.40 -0.40
CA SER A 64 17.39 -7.50 0.79
C SER A 64 16.60 -7.19 2.05
N VAL A 65 17.16 -7.54 3.21
CA VAL A 65 16.52 -7.26 4.51
C VAL A 65 16.56 -5.75 4.82
N GLU A 66 17.62 -5.08 4.39
CA GLU A 66 17.81 -3.63 4.49
C GLU A 66 16.74 -2.90 3.69
N GLU A 67 16.46 -3.35 2.46
CA GLU A 67 15.39 -2.80 1.63
C GLU A 67 14.01 -3.00 2.27
N ILE A 68 13.74 -4.16 2.89
CA ILE A 68 12.49 -4.38 3.63
C ILE A 68 12.32 -3.31 4.72
N ARG A 69 13.35 -3.05 5.53
CA ARG A 69 13.28 -2.04 6.60
C ARG A 69 12.98 -0.66 6.05
N ASP A 70 13.75 -0.25 5.04
CA ASP A 70 13.64 1.08 4.45
C ASP A 70 12.27 1.31 3.81
N LEU A 71 11.78 0.33 3.05
CA LEU A 71 10.52 0.46 2.33
C LEU A 71 9.31 0.33 3.26
N LEU A 72 9.37 -0.46 4.34
CA LEU A 72 8.29 -0.49 5.34
C LEU A 72 8.15 0.84 6.08
N VAL A 73 9.26 1.53 6.38
CA VAL A 73 9.22 2.89 6.95
C VAL A 73 8.61 3.87 5.96
N LYS A 74 9.10 3.85 4.71
CA LYS A 74 8.59 4.72 3.63
C LYS A 74 7.11 4.50 3.35
N GLN A 75 6.63 3.26 3.42
CA GLN A 75 5.22 2.90 3.16
C GLN A 75 4.25 3.69 4.05
N VAL A 76 4.64 4.06 5.27
CA VAL A 76 3.78 4.81 6.21
C VAL A 76 3.36 6.17 5.64
N VAL A 77 4.22 6.78 4.84
CA VAL A 77 4.05 8.16 4.31
C VAL A 77 3.94 8.22 2.78
N GLN A 78 4.01 7.07 2.11
CA GLN A 78 3.97 6.98 0.65
C GLN A 78 2.76 6.20 0.15
N PRO A 79 2.24 6.54 -1.05
CA PRO A 79 1.08 5.86 -1.62
C PRO A 79 1.37 4.38 -1.87
N VAL A 80 0.32 3.55 -1.75
CA VAL A 80 0.35 2.14 -2.12
C VAL A 80 0.24 2.03 -3.65
N GLN A 81 1.27 1.47 -4.29
CA GLN A 81 1.35 1.21 -5.74
C GLN A 81 0.50 0.00 -6.15
N TRP A 82 -0.77 -0.03 -5.73
CA TRP A 82 -1.67 -1.17 -5.91
C TRP A 82 -1.81 -1.58 -7.38
N GLN A 83 -2.07 -0.62 -8.26
CA GLN A 83 -2.30 -0.90 -9.68
C GLN A 83 -1.08 -1.60 -10.31
N SER A 84 0.13 -1.10 -10.05
CA SER A 84 1.35 -1.70 -10.58
C SER A 84 1.60 -3.11 -10.04
N ILE A 85 1.34 -3.34 -8.74
CA ILE A 85 1.43 -4.68 -8.14
C ILE A 85 0.40 -5.62 -8.77
N ALA A 86 -0.84 -5.18 -8.87
CA ALA A 86 -1.94 -5.94 -9.44
C ALA A 86 -1.67 -6.33 -10.90
N THR A 87 -1.19 -5.40 -11.73
CA THR A 87 -0.80 -5.67 -13.11
C THR A 87 0.35 -6.68 -13.18
N ALA A 88 1.37 -6.56 -12.33
CA ALA A 88 2.48 -7.51 -12.27
C ALA A 88 1.99 -8.92 -11.91
N LEU A 89 1.11 -9.04 -10.90
CA LEU A 89 0.55 -10.32 -10.48
C LEU A 89 -0.35 -10.94 -11.57
N ALA A 90 -1.23 -10.13 -12.19
CA ALA A 90 -2.09 -10.59 -13.28
C ALA A 90 -1.28 -11.10 -14.48
N SER A 91 -0.14 -10.47 -14.79
CA SER A 91 0.74 -10.88 -15.89
C SER A 91 1.38 -12.26 -15.73
N THR A 92 1.34 -12.84 -14.52
CA THR A 92 1.84 -14.19 -14.27
C THR A 92 0.95 -15.29 -14.84
N GLY A 93 -0.32 -14.98 -15.15
CA GLY A 93 -1.31 -15.95 -15.64
C GLY A 93 -1.76 -16.98 -14.61
N GLY A 94 -1.32 -16.87 -13.35
CA GLY A 94 -1.72 -17.75 -12.26
C GLY A 94 -3.04 -17.35 -11.60
N GLU A 95 -3.60 -18.25 -10.81
CA GLU A 95 -4.75 -17.96 -9.96
C GLU A 95 -4.37 -16.99 -8.84
N ILE A 96 -5.26 -16.03 -8.54
CA ILE A 96 -5.07 -15.02 -7.50
C ILE A 96 -6.09 -15.24 -6.40
N TYR A 97 -5.61 -15.40 -5.17
CA TYR A 97 -6.45 -15.59 -3.99
C TYR A 97 -6.33 -14.40 -3.04
N GLU A 98 -7.47 -13.80 -2.65
CA GLU A 98 -7.54 -12.83 -1.56
C GLU A 98 -7.69 -13.59 -0.24
N VAL A 99 -6.74 -13.42 0.68
CA VAL A 99 -6.75 -14.05 1.99
C VAL A 99 -7.09 -12.98 3.04
N GLY A 100 -8.31 -13.04 3.60
CA GLY A 100 -8.79 -12.08 4.59
C GLY A 100 -10.32 -12.04 4.66
N ALA A 101 -10.85 -11.17 5.52
CA ALA A 101 -12.28 -10.94 5.59
C ALA A 101 -12.72 -9.92 4.53
N GLY A 102 -13.74 -10.26 3.74
CA GLY A 102 -14.30 -9.40 2.69
C GLY A 102 -13.80 -9.74 1.28
N GLU A 103 -14.09 -8.87 0.32
CA GLU A 103 -13.79 -9.07 -1.11
C GLU A 103 -13.23 -7.78 -1.76
N GLN A 104 -12.56 -6.94 -0.97
CA GLN A 104 -12.18 -5.59 -1.43
C GLN A 104 -11.07 -5.66 -2.48
N LEU A 105 -10.04 -6.48 -2.28
CA LEU A 105 -8.94 -6.61 -3.25
C LEU A 105 -9.42 -7.31 -4.51
N LYS A 106 -10.23 -8.37 -4.40
CA LYS A 106 -10.89 -9.04 -5.53
C LYS A 106 -11.72 -8.04 -6.35
N THR A 107 -12.47 -7.17 -5.69
CA THR A 107 -13.25 -6.11 -6.37
C THR A 107 -12.34 -5.10 -7.07
N MET A 108 -11.21 -4.73 -6.46
CA MET A 108 -10.23 -3.84 -7.07
C MET A 108 -9.53 -4.49 -8.28
N MET A 109 -9.19 -5.78 -8.20
CA MET A 109 -8.57 -6.55 -9.29
C MET A 109 -9.43 -6.56 -10.56
N ARG A 110 -10.76 -6.67 -10.42
CA ARG A 110 -11.70 -6.60 -11.57
C ARG A 110 -11.62 -5.31 -12.38
N ARG A 111 -11.05 -4.23 -11.81
CA ARG A 111 -10.87 -2.93 -12.48
C ARG A 111 -9.50 -2.76 -13.12
N ILE A 112 -8.57 -3.68 -12.87
CA ILE A 112 -7.22 -3.68 -13.45
C ILE A 112 -7.19 -4.48 -14.75
N ASP A 113 -8.03 -5.51 -14.83
CA ASP A 113 -8.16 -6.44 -15.97
C ASP A 113 -9.25 -6.01 -16.99
N SER A 114 -9.84 -4.83 -16.78
CA SER A 114 -10.92 -4.28 -17.61
C SER A 114 -10.44 -3.17 -18.54
#